data_AF-A0AAC9AG51-F1
#
_entry.id   AF-A0AAC9AG51-F1
#
_cell.length_a   1.000
_cell.length_b   1.000
_cell.length_c   1.000
_cell.angle_alpha   90.00
_cell.angle_beta   90.00
_cell.angle_gamma   90.00
#
_symmetry.space_group_name_H-M   'P 1'
#
loop_
_entity.id
_entity.type
_entity.pdbx_description
1 polymer ?
#
loop_
_entity_poly.entity_id
_entity_poly.type
_entity_poly.pdbx_seq_one_letter_code
_entity_poly.pdbx_strand_id
1 'polypeptide(L)'
;MHKIKLTQDENLSLRVDYQLLPSDHQRLDLYFSLPDEMGISSKTLTEEQYFHHSIQNHSAYYSDQLHVPLVRSRFISQKKGEQSDYRLNLNLYSYQIRTALDTDVKQTLKIKDSKEFYPQAIVLAEQTSDLLKKLRRYTPSDEKLRAYFENADNYLSWQVEQSFLKLLSSAPKSSDYSSERKFLFDFCRRENQYRADNQYNSQITLDDPNRITNKMRLLQRLIEYGVVFQKKTKSLNTYLNRLVKGTVTAVIMAAVMVLVLNARTNFTEVTVAFVGILGVIYGLREIFKEDITRVIWRRIQKGLPKWKIIYSHSVNKSRIATQTIWLEYIRNRDLPKQVDKLYQTRRQQNKQAAQLLHFRSDTRVNAKSFLPGYDDIQQRIYFNLTPFIRFLKKGEGKLYSLENNKITKQAVERRYQINVVLMHTNKQKQQQVQRFKITLNRSTIINIEALEVREAD
;
A
#
# COMPACT_ATOMS: atom_id res chain seq x y z
N MET A 1 5.73 7.47 -21.19
CA MET A 1 5.45 8.10 -19.88
C MET A 1 4.37 7.31 -19.17
N HIS A 2 4.73 6.55 -18.12
CA HIS A 2 3.75 5.73 -17.42
C HIS A 2 2.92 6.60 -16.48
N LYS A 3 1.63 6.74 -16.81
CA LYS A 3 0.66 7.45 -15.98
C LYS A 3 0.59 6.79 -14.61
N ILE A 4 0.70 7.59 -13.56
CA ILE A 4 0.47 7.12 -12.19
C ILE A 4 -0.99 6.75 -12.06
N LYS A 5 -1.25 5.56 -11.53
CA LYS A 5 -2.60 5.04 -11.36
C LYS A 5 -2.92 4.96 -9.89
N LEU A 6 -3.99 5.65 -9.48
CA LEU A 6 -4.65 5.42 -8.21
C LEU A 6 -5.81 4.46 -8.46
N THR A 7 -5.75 3.28 -7.84
CA THR A 7 -6.75 2.22 -8.02
C THR A 7 -7.23 1.70 -6.69
N GLN A 8 -8.44 1.13 -6.68
CA GLN A 8 -8.94 0.36 -5.54
C GLN A 8 -8.34 -1.05 -5.59
N ASP A 9 -7.74 -1.50 -4.49
CA ASP A 9 -7.11 -2.83 -4.42
C ASP A 9 -7.94 -3.85 -3.63
N GLU A 10 -8.40 -3.48 -2.43
CA GLU A 10 -9.33 -4.25 -1.60
C GLU A 10 -10.55 -3.38 -1.22
N ASN A 11 -11.48 -3.95 -0.45
CA ASN A 11 -12.70 -3.28 -0.02
C ASN A 11 -12.46 -1.87 0.54
N LEU A 12 -11.38 -1.66 1.30
CA LEU A 12 -11.07 -0.41 1.98
C LEU A 12 -9.64 0.09 1.75
N SER A 13 -8.95 -0.43 0.73
CA SER A 13 -7.57 -0.04 0.44
C SER A 13 -7.44 0.62 -0.94
N LEU A 14 -6.65 1.68 -0.97
CA LEU A 14 -6.24 2.40 -2.17
C LEU A 14 -4.80 2.02 -2.49
N ARG A 15 -4.48 1.89 -3.77
CA ARG A 15 -3.14 1.61 -4.25
C ARG A 15 -2.71 2.67 -5.24
N VAL A 16 -1.51 3.20 -5.03
CA VAL A 16 -0.83 4.10 -5.97
C VAL A 16 0.38 3.38 -6.53
N ASP A 17 0.38 3.21 -7.86
CA ASP A 17 1.44 2.52 -8.59
C ASP A 17 2.20 3.52 -9.49
N TYR A 18 3.53 3.46 -9.43
CA TYR A 18 4.41 4.21 -10.32
C TYR A 18 5.72 3.46 -10.57
N GLN A 19 6.38 3.78 -11.67
CA GLN A 19 7.62 3.13 -12.10
C GLN A 19 8.81 4.09 -11.94
N LEU A 20 9.97 3.51 -11.66
CA LEU A 20 11.21 4.20 -11.34
C LEU A 20 12.34 3.67 -12.21
N LEU A 21 12.97 4.58 -12.95
CA LEU A 21 14.13 4.30 -13.79
C LEU A 21 15.44 4.26 -12.96
N PRO A 22 16.54 3.75 -13.52
CA PRO A 22 17.86 3.83 -12.88
C PRO A 22 18.27 5.28 -12.60
N SER A 23 18.85 5.53 -11.42
CA SER A 23 19.25 6.88 -10.98
C SER A 23 18.15 7.95 -11.08
N ASP A 24 16.89 7.51 -10.94
CA ASP A 24 15.72 8.38 -10.96
C ASP A 24 15.41 8.95 -9.58
N HIS A 25 14.71 10.08 -9.59
CA HIS A 25 14.22 10.76 -8.41
C HIS A 25 12.78 11.22 -8.65
N GLN A 26 11.86 10.64 -7.90
CA GLN A 26 10.45 10.95 -8.02
C GLN A 26 9.85 11.31 -6.66
N ARG A 27 8.98 12.32 -6.69
CA ARG A 27 8.21 12.79 -5.55
C ARG A 27 6.74 12.53 -5.78
N LEU A 28 6.08 11.94 -4.79
CA LEU A 28 4.64 11.74 -4.76
C LEU A 28 4.08 12.47 -3.55
N ASP A 29 3.14 13.39 -3.77
CA ASP A 29 2.36 14.05 -2.73
C ASP A 29 0.89 13.67 -2.89
N LEU A 30 0.25 13.25 -1.80
CA LEU A 30 -1.17 12.98 -1.70
C LEU A 30 -1.76 13.90 -0.64
N TYR A 31 -2.70 14.73 -1.07
CA TYR A 31 -3.48 15.58 -0.19
C TYR A 31 -4.85 14.97 -0.02
N PHE A 32 -5.20 14.51 1.18
CA PHE A 32 -6.53 14.03 1.51
C PHE A 32 -7.31 15.16 2.18
N SER A 33 -8.48 15.48 1.63
CA SER A 33 -9.46 16.37 2.23
C SER A 33 -10.56 15.53 2.88
N LEU A 34 -10.46 15.40 4.21
CA LEU A 34 -11.35 14.61 5.07
C LEU A 34 -12.45 15.52 5.63
N PRO A 35 -13.74 15.26 5.36
CA PRO A 35 -14.84 16.04 5.93
C PRO A 35 -14.82 16.05 7.47
N ASP A 36 -15.09 17.20 8.09
CA ASP A 36 -15.10 17.31 9.56
C ASP A 36 -16.14 16.39 10.23
N GLU A 37 -17.22 16.05 9.51
CA GLU A 37 -18.23 15.07 9.93
C GLU A 37 -17.65 13.68 10.23
N MET A 38 -16.47 13.35 9.67
CA MET A 38 -15.78 12.10 9.95
C MET A 38 -15.14 12.07 11.35
N GLY A 39 -14.93 13.23 12.01
CA GLY A 39 -14.28 13.29 13.33
C GLY A 39 -12.80 12.92 13.36
N ILE A 40 -12.13 12.90 12.20
CA ILE A 40 -10.71 12.54 12.08
C ILE A 40 -9.85 13.78 12.27
N SER A 41 -8.92 13.73 13.20
CA SER A 41 -7.98 14.82 13.48
C SER A 41 -6.68 14.27 14.07
N SER A 42 -5.67 15.13 14.22
CA SER A 42 -4.41 14.78 14.89
C SER A 42 -4.56 14.29 16.34
N LYS A 43 -5.71 14.54 16.97
CA LYS A 43 -6.03 14.04 18.32
C LYS A 43 -6.67 12.65 18.30
N THR A 44 -7.50 12.35 17.30
CA THR A 44 -8.27 11.09 17.24
C THR A 44 -7.49 9.99 16.52
N LEU A 45 -6.77 10.32 15.44
CA LEU A 45 -5.90 9.40 14.72
C LEU A 45 -4.53 10.03 14.52
N THR A 46 -3.55 9.54 15.28
CA THR A 46 -2.17 10.02 15.19
C THR A 46 -1.51 9.55 13.89
N GLU A 47 -0.59 10.36 13.36
CA GLU A 47 0.09 10.03 12.10
C GLU A 47 0.96 8.78 12.23
N GLU A 48 1.55 8.54 13.40
CA GLU A 48 2.38 7.37 13.64
C GLU A 48 1.56 6.07 13.62
N GLN A 49 0.40 6.07 14.29
CA GLN A 49 -0.51 4.93 14.27
C GLN A 49 -1.00 4.64 12.84
N TYR A 50 -1.40 5.68 12.10
CA TYR A 50 -1.87 5.51 10.73
C TYR A 50 -0.76 4.99 9.80
N PHE A 51 0.44 5.55 9.89
CA PHE A 51 1.56 5.12 9.04
C PHE A 51 1.92 3.64 9.27
N HIS A 52 2.07 3.22 10.53
CA HIS A 52 2.53 1.86 10.83
C HIS A 52 1.48 0.77 10.56
N HIS A 53 0.19 1.07 10.75
CA HIS A 53 -0.86 0.07 10.59
C HIS A 53 -1.51 0.08 9.20
N SER A 54 -1.45 1.22 8.49
CA SER A 54 -2.33 1.44 7.35
C SER A 54 -1.63 1.87 6.07
N ILE A 55 -0.35 2.23 6.15
CA ILE A 55 0.45 2.53 4.96
C ILE A 55 1.47 1.42 4.74
N GLN A 56 1.32 0.69 3.63
CA GLN A 56 2.26 -0.35 3.24
C GLN A 56 2.95 0.04 1.93
N ASN A 57 4.28 0.04 1.94
CA ASN A 57 5.07 0.24 0.74
C ASN A 57 5.63 -1.11 0.25
N HIS A 58 5.57 -1.32 -1.06
CA HIS A 58 6.06 -2.48 -1.76
C HIS A 58 6.87 -2.04 -2.98
N SER A 59 8.01 -2.69 -3.23
CA SER A 59 8.93 -2.33 -4.31
C SER A 59 9.51 -3.61 -4.90
N ALA A 60 9.42 -3.75 -6.22
CA ALA A 60 9.89 -4.93 -6.93
C ALA A 60 10.40 -4.56 -8.33
N TYR A 61 11.25 -5.39 -8.90
CA TYR A 61 11.64 -5.27 -10.31
C TYR A 61 10.42 -5.42 -11.23
N TYR A 62 10.43 -4.66 -12.33
CA TYR A 62 9.39 -4.65 -13.33
C TYR A 62 9.98 -4.68 -14.74
N SER A 63 9.22 -5.27 -15.66
CA SER A 63 9.51 -5.28 -17.09
C SER A 63 8.18 -5.26 -17.82
N ASP A 64 8.09 -4.48 -18.89
CA ASP A 64 6.88 -4.37 -19.72
C ASP A 64 6.53 -5.69 -20.42
N GLN A 65 7.52 -6.52 -20.72
CA GLN A 65 7.33 -7.77 -21.48
C GLN A 65 7.54 -9.01 -20.61
N LEU A 66 6.45 -9.75 -20.37
CA LEU A 66 6.44 -11.05 -19.69
C LEU A 66 7.42 -12.07 -20.30
N HIS A 67 7.75 -11.95 -21.58
CA HIS A 67 8.59 -12.92 -22.29
C HIS A 67 10.10 -12.70 -22.09
N VAL A 68 10.53 -11.50 -21.67
CA VAL A 68 11.96 -11.19 -21.54
C VAL A 68 12.63 -12.04 -20.44
N PRO A 69 12.05 -12.20 -19.24
CA PRO A 69 12.59 -13.12 -18.24
C PRO A 69 12.64 -14.58 -18.72
N LEU A 70 11.62 -15.00 -19.48
CA LEU A 70 11.49 -16.37 -19.98
C LEU A 70 12.52 -16.70 -21.08
N VAL A 71 12.78 -15.75 -21.98
CA VAL A 71 13.80 -15.90 -23.02
C VAL A 71 15.19 -16.03 -22.39
N ARG A 72 15.48 -15.25 -21.35
CA ARG A 72 16.75 -15.34 -20.61
C ARG A 72 16.88 -16.65 -19.85
N SER A 73 15.82 -17.12 -19.18
CA SER A 73 15.85 -18.42 -18.50
C SER A 73 16.14 -19.57 -19.48
N ARG A 74 15.60 -19.51 -20.69
CA ARG A 74 15.92 -20.44 -21.79
C ARG A 74 17.39 -20.36 -22.20
N PHE A 75 17.93 -19.16 -22.40
CA PHE A 75 19.34 -19.01 -22.78
C PHE A 75 20.30 -19.57 -21.71
N ILE A 76 19.98 -19.34 -20.44
CA ILE A 76 20.80 -19.81 -19.32
C ILE A 76 20.72 -21.32 -19.16
N SER A 77 19.53 -21.92 -19.32
CA SER A 77 19.36 -23.37 -19.25
C SER A 77 20.09 -24.10 -20.40
N GLN A 78 20.10 -23.52 -21.60
CA GLN A 78 20.81 -24.07 -22.75
C GLN A 78 22.34 -23.97 -22.64
N LYS A 79 22.87 -22.86 -22.09
CA LYS A 79 24.32 -22.62 -21.98
C LYS A 79 24.96 -23.11 -20.68
N LYS A 80 24.26 -23.87 -19.83
CA LYS A 80 24.72 -24.22 -18.46
C LYS A 80 25.27 -22.98 -17.71
N GLY A 81 24.56 -21.86 -17.80
CA GLY A 81 24.99 -20.58 -17.19
C GLY A 81 24.86 -20.56 -15.67
N GLU A 82 25.15 -19.40 -15.05
CA GLU A 82 25.09 -19.22 -13.60
C GLU A 82 23.69 -19.52 -13.02
N GLN A 83 23.63 -20.42 -12.03
CA GLN A 83 22.38 -20.90 -11.42
C GLN A 83 21.57 -19.77 -10.76
N SER A 84 22.24 -18.71 -10.29
CA SER A 84 21.62 -17.51 -9.69
C SER A 84 20.73 -16.77 -10.67
N ASP A 85 21.16 -16.64 -11.92
CA ASP A 85 20.46 -15.87 -12.94
C ASP A 85 19.21 -16.62 -13.43
N TYR A 86 19.28 -17.95 -13.57
CA TYR A 86 18.11 -18.76 -13.90
C TYR A 86 17.02 -18.61 -12.85
N ARG A 87 17.37 -18.79 -11.56
CA ARG A 87 16.42 -18.70 -10.45
C ARG A 87 15.74 -17.33 -10.40
N LEU A 88 16.51 -16.26 -10.53
CA LEU A 88 15.98 -14.89 -10.52
C LEU A 88 14.98 -14.67 -11.67
N ASN A 89 15.32 -15.08 -12.89
CA ASN A 89 14.47 -14.90 -14.06
C ASN A 89 13.17 -15.73 -13.96
N LEU A 90 13.26 -16.98 -13.48
CA LEU A 90 12.09 -17.84 -13.21
C LEU A 90 11.18 -17.20 -12.15
N ASN A 91 11.78 -16.70 -11.08
CA ASN A 91 11.08 -16.01 -10.00
C ASN A 91 10.34 -14.76 -10.49
N LEU A 92 10.98 -13.97 -11.36
CA LEU A 92 10.38 -12.77 -11.96
C LEU A 92 9.21 -13.11 -12.86
N TYR A 93 9.39 -14.08 -13.75
CA TYR A 93 8.31 -14.56 -14.62
C TYR A 93 7.10 -15.03 -13.80
N SER A 94 7.34 -15.85 -12.78
CA SER A 94 6.31 -16.38 -11.90
C SER A 94 5.62 -15.27 -11.09
N TYR A 95 6.38 -14.30 -10.58
CA TYR A 95 5.85 -13.15 -9.87
C TYR A 95 4.96 -12.26 -10.77
N GLN A 96 5.37 -12.05 -12.02
CA GLN A 96 4.61 -11.26 -12.99
C GLN A 96 3.30 -11.95 -13.39
N ILE A 97 3.32 -13.26 -13.69
CA ILE A 97 2.10 -14.05 -13.97
C ILE A 97 1.13 -13.92 -12.81
N ARG A 98 1.59 -14.19 -11.58
CA ARG A 98 0.74 -14.10 -10.40
C ARG A 98 0.11 -12.71 -10.27
N THR A 99 0.92 -11.67 -10.42
CA THR A 99 0.46 -10.29 -10.24
C THR A 99 -0.51 -9.86 -11.33
N ALA A 100 -0.29 -10.29 -12.58
CA ALA A 100 -1.21 -10.08 -13.69
C ALA A 100 -2.53 -10.82 -13.43
N LEU A 101 -2.46 -12.12 -13.14
CA LEU A 101 -3.62 -12.97 -12.83
C LEU A 101 -4.46 -12.39 -11.68
N ASP A 102 -3.83 -12.01 -10.56
CA ASP A 102 -4.53 -11.40 -9.43
C ASP A 102 -5.23 -10.09 -9.84
N THR A 103 -4.62 -9.30 -10.73
CA THR A 103 -5.20 -8.04 -11.21
C THR A 103 -6.38 -8.31 -12.14
N ASP A 104 -6.23 -9.23 -13.09
CA ASP A 104 -7.24 -9.54 -14.09
C ASP A 104 -8.44 -10.24 -13.44
N VAL A 105 -8.22 -11.17 -12.51
CA VAL A 105 -9.29 -11.81 -11.73
C VAL A 105 -10.04 -10.78 -10.90
N LYS A 106 -9.35 -9.83 -10.26
CA LYS A 106 -10.01 -8.73 -9.54
C LYS A 106 -10.84 -7.84 -10.47
N GLN A 107 -10.42 -7.63 -11.71
CA GLN A 107 -11.18 -6.85 -12.70
C GLN A 107 -12.42 -7.62 -13.17
N THR A 108 -12.26 -8.89 -13.52
CA THR A 108 -13.37 -9.76 -13.94
C THR A 108 -14.42 -9.91 -12.84
N LEU A 109 -14.01 -10.00 -11.57
CA LEU A 109 -14.94 -10.04 -10.43
C LEU A 109 -15.78 -8.76 -10.24
N LYS A 110 -15.40 -7.63 -10.85
CA LYS A 110 -16.22 -6.39 -10.79
C LYS A 110 -17.40 -6.43 -11.76
N ILE A 111 -17.36 -7.33 -12.75
CA ILE A 111 -18.39 -7.46 -13.77
C ILE A 111 -19.55 -8.25 -13.18
N LYS A 112 -20.72 -7.63 -13.15
CA LYS A 112 -21.95 -8.24 -12.60
C LYS A 112 -22.83 -8.88 -13.68
N ASP A 113 -22.66 -8.48 -14.93
CA ASP A 113 -23.43 -9.04 -16.05
C ASP A 113 -22.82 -10.38 -16.48
N SER A 114 -23.65 -11.41 -16.52
CA SER A 114 -23.28 -12.75 -16.99
C SER A 114 -22.75 -12.71 -18.43
N LYS A 115 -23.30 -11.83 -19.28
CA LYS A 115 -22.96 -11.79 -20.71
C LYS A 115 -21.53 -11.37 -20.99
N GLU A 116 -20.98 -10.47 -20.17
CA GLU A 116 -19.59 -10.00 -20.29
C GLU A 116 -18.63 -10.84 -19.44
N PHE A 117 -19.10 -11.35 -18.31
CA PHE A 117 -18.26 -12.08 -17.35
C PHE A 117 -17.69 -13.38 -17.90
N TYR A 118 -18.52 -14.25 -18.49
CA TYR A 118 -18.09 -15.58 -18.95
C TYR A 118 -17.10 -15.53 -20.12
N PRO A 119 -17.32 -14.72 -21.18
CA PRO A 119 -16.33 -14.58 -22.26
C PRO A 119 -14.99 -14.06 -21.74
N GLN A 120 -14.98 -13.06 -20.86
CA GLN A 120 -13.76 -12.53 -20.28
C GLN A 120 -13.03 -13.58 -19.42
N ALA A 121 -13.77 -14.38 -18.65
CA ALA A 121 -13.19 -15.47 -17.85
C ALA A 121 -12.53 -16.55 -18.72
N ILE A 122 -13.10 -16.87 -19.89
CA ILE A 122 -12.51 -17.82 -20.84
C ILE A 122 -11.22 -17.27 -21.44
N VAL A 123 -11.23 -16.03 -21.93
CA VAL A 123 -10.02 -15.39 -22.49
C VAL A 123 -8.90 -15.39 -21.45
N LEU A 124 -9.22 -15.09 -20.19
CA LEU A 124 -8.26 -15.12 -19.08
C LEU A 124 -7.72 -16.54 -18.82
N ALA A 125 -8.56 -17.57 -18.92
CA ALA A 125 -8.15 -18.97 -18.80
C ALA A 125 -7.23 -19.42 -19.96
N GLU A 126 -7.54 -19.04 -21.19
CA GLU A 126 -6.72 -19.37 -22.37
C GLU A 126 -5.35 -18.69 -22.30
N GLN A 127 -5.32 -17.38 -22.01
CA GLN A 127 -4.07 -16.63 -21.84
C GLN A 127 -3.21 -17.20 -20.73
N THR A 128 -3.81 -17.54 -19.59
CA THR A 128 -3.10 -18.17 -18.47
C THR A 128 -2.57 -19.54 -18.84
N SER A 129 -3.37 -20.36 -19.55
CA SER A 129 -2.94 -21.68 -20.03
C SER A 129 -1.74 -21.58 -20.97
N ASP A 130 -1.73 -20.60 -21.87
CA ASP A 130 -0.62 -20.40 -22.80
C ASP A 130 0.66 -19.91 -22.11
N LEU A 131 0.55 -19.08 -21.08
CA LEU A 131 1.67 -18.69 -20.25
C LEU A 131 2.24 -19.89 -19.47
N LEU A 132 1.38 -20.73 -18.87
CA LEU A 132 1.81 -21.96 -18.19
C LEU A 132 2.46 -22.95 -19.16
N LYS A 133 1.89 -23.16 -20.36
CA LYS A 133 2.51 -24.00 -21.41
C LYS A 133 3.88 -23.48 -21.80
N LYS A 134 4.04 -22.15 -21.96
CA LYS A 134 5.33 -21.52 -22.26
C LYS A 134 6.33 -21.79 -21.14
N LEU A 135 5.95 -21.67 -19.87
CA LEU A 135 6.81 -22.02 -18.72
C LEU A 135 7.27 -23.49 -18.77
N ARG A 136 6.31 -24.41 -18.92
CA ARG A 136 6.52 -25.88 -18.89
C ARG A 136 7.34 -26.40 -20.07
N ARG A 137 7.38 -25.69 -21.19
CA ARG A 137 8.26 -26.03 -22.33
C ARG A 137 9.75 -25.84 -22.02
N TYR A 138 10.09 -25.07 -20.99
CA TYR A 138 11.48 -24.73 -20.65
C TYR A 138 11.97 -25.41 -19.37
N THR A 139 11.45 -26.60 -19.07
CA THR A 139 11.92 -27.44 -17.96
C THR A 139 13.42 -27.72 -18.11
N PRO A 140 14.25 -27.37 -17.10
CA PRO A 140 15.68 -27.58 -17.16
C PRO A 140 16.03 -29.05 -16.98
N SER A 141 17.11 -29.51 -17.65
CA SER A 141 17.60 -30.89 -17.52
C SER A 141 18.48 -31.10 -16.27
N ASP A 142 19.03 -30.04 -15.68
CA ASP A 142 19.85 -30.09 -14.46
C ASP A 142 18.95 -30.28 -13.22
N GLU A 143 19.29 -31.24 -12.36
CA GLU A 143 18.52 -31.62 -11.16
C GLU A 143 18.33 -30.45 -10.19
N LYS A 144 19.36 -29.62 -9.99
CA LYS A 144 19.28 -28.46 -9.09
C LYS A 144 18.35 -27.38 -9.62
N LEU A 145 18.41 -27.11 -10.93
CA LEU A 145 17.53 -26.14 -11.58
C LEU A 145 16.09 -26.65 -11.67
N ARG A 146 15.93 -27.97 -11.84
CA ARG A 146 14.64 -28.65 -11.85
C ARG A 146 13.90 -28.50 -10.53
N ALA A 147 14.59 -28.65 -9.39
CA ALA A 147 13.98 -28.41 -8.08
C ALA A 147 13.44 -26.97 -7.92
N TYR A 148 14.13 -25.95 -8.46
CA TYR A 148 13.62 -24.58 -8.46
C TYR A 148 12.40 -24.42 -9.37
N PHE A 149 12.44 -25.04 -10.55
CA PHE A 149 11.33 -25.05 -11.50
C PHE A 149 10.08 -25.72 -10.91
N GLU A 150 10.21 -26.91 -10.32
CA GLU A 150 9.09 -27.65 -9.72
C GLU A 150 8.42 -26.86 -8.59
N ASN A 151 9.22 -26.18 -7.76
CA ASN A 151 8.70 -25.29 -6.72
C ASN A 151 7.88 -24.12 -7.29
N ALA A 152 8.36 -23.53 -8.40
CA ALA A 152 7.66 -22.44 -9.08
C ALA A 152 6.37 -22.91 -9.76
N ASP A 153 6.43 -24.01 -10.51
CA ASP A 153 5.30 -24.56 -11.27
C ASP A 153 4.21 -25.10 -10.32
N ASN A 154 4.57 -25.77 -9.22
CA ASN A 154 3.62 -26.22 -8.21
C ASN A 154 2.81 -25.05 -7.62
N TYR A 155 3.50 -23.96 -7.27
CA TYR A 155 2.83 -22.76 -6.75
C TYR A 155 1.96 -22.07 -7.80
N LEU A 156 2.47 -21.89 -9.03
CA LEU A 156 1.71 -21.24 -10.09
C LEU A 156 0.46 -22.05 -10.46
N SER A 157 0.59 -23.36 -10.64
CA SER A 157 -0.54 -24.25 -10.91
C SER A 157 -1.60 -24.18 -9.80
N TRP A 158 -1.17 -24.19 -8.53
CA TRP A 158 -2.06 -24.00 -7.38
C TRP A 158 -2.73 -22.64 -7.35
N GLN A 159 -1.98 -21.55 -7.51
CA GLN A 159 -2.53 -20.20 -7.51
C GLN A 159 -3.52 -19.99 -8.66
N VAL A 160 -3.24 -20.53 -9.84
CA VAL A 160 -4.12 -20.47 -11.00
C VAL A 160 -5.44 -21.14 -10.71
N GLU A 161 -5.42 -22.42 -10.30
CA GLU A 161 -6.63 -23.15 -9.93
C GLU A 161 -7.46 -22.41 -8.86
N GLN A 162 -6.83 -21.97 -7.75
CA GLN A 162 -7.53 -21.27 -6.68
C GLN A 162 -8.13 -19.95 -7.14
N SER A 163 -7.46 -19.22 -8.04
CA SER A 163 -7.97 -17.97 -8.59
C SER A 163 -9.21 -18.19 -9.45
N PHE A 164 -9.22 -19.23 -10.29
CA PHE A 164 -10.40 -19.58 -11.09
C PHE A 164 -11.54 -20.19 -10.26
N LEU A 165 -11.24 -21.00 -9.24
CA LEU A 165 -12.25 -21.46 -8.28
C LEU A 165 -12.89 -20.29 -7.53
N LYS A 166 -12.11 -19.28 -7.14
CA LYS A 166 -12.61 -18.04 -6.55
C LYS A 166 -13.47 -17.23 -7.54
N LEU A 167 -13.07 -17.18 -8.81
CA LEU A 167 -13.85 -16.53 -9.87
C LEU A 167 -15.21 -17.25 -10.04
N LEU A 168 -15.20 -18.58 -10.09
CA LEU A 168 -16.40 -19.41 -10.23
C LEU A 168 -17.32 -19.36 -9.01
N SER A 169 -16.78 -19.22 -7.79
CA SER A 169 -17.60 -19.11 -6.57
C SER A 169 -18.38 -17.80 -6.48
N SER A 170 -17.85 -16.75 -7.12
CA SER A 170 -18.46 -15.41 -7.16
C SER A 170 -19.14 -15.11 -8.49
N ALA A 171 -19.25 -16.09 -9.39
CA ALA A 171 -19.83 -15.93 -10.71
C ALA A 171 -21.34 -15.64 -10.65
N PRO A 172 -21.89 -14.79 -11.55
CA PRO A 172 -23.31 -14.54 -11.62
C PRO A 172 -24.07 -15.82 -11.99
N LYS A 173 -25.21 -16.06 -11.34
CA LYS A 173 -26.03 -17.25 -11.60
C LYS A 173 -26.78 -17.07 -12.93
N SER A 174 -26.38 -17.81 -13.95
CA SER A 174 -27.12 -17.92 -15.22
C SER A 174 -27.16 -19.36 -15.68
N SER A 175 -28.31 -19.81 -16.19
CA SER A 175 -28.50 -21.11 -16.85
C SER A 175 -27.80 -21.19 -18.20
N ASP A 176 -27.61 -20.04 -18.84
CA ASP A 176 -27.29 -19.96 -20.27
C ASP A 176 -25.81 -20.24 -20.54
N TYR A 177 -24.95 -20.09 -19.52
CA TYR A 177 -23.49 -20.22 -19.61
C TYR A 177 -22.95 -21.53 -19.01
N SER A 178 -23.72 -22.61 -19.15
CA SER A 178 -23.35 -23.92 -18.57
C SER A 178 -22.08 -24.52 -19.22
N SER A 179 -21.90 -24.30 -20.52
CA SER A 179 -20.74 -24.73 -21.31
C SER A 179 -19.44 -24.05 -20.86
N GLU A 180 -19.48 -22.74 -20.70
CA GLU A 180 -18.36 -21.89 -20.31
C GLU A 180 -17.92 -22.23 -18.89
N ARG A 181 -18.90 -22.44 -18.01
CA ARG A 181 -18.64 -22.90 -16.64
C ARG A 181 -17.98 -24.26 -16.62
N LYS A 182 -18.41 -25.19 -17.47
CA LYS A 182 -17.80 -26.52 -17.60
C LYS A 182 -16.35 -26.42 -18.08
N PHE A 183 -16.07 -25.59 -19.09
CA PHE A 183 -14.70 -25.35 -19.56
C PHE A 183 -13.77 -24.84 -18.46
N LEU A 184 -14.23 -23.88 -17.64
CA LEU A 184 -13.45 -23.36 -16.51
C LEU A 184 -13.20 -24.42 -15.43
N PHE A 185 -14.20 -25.26 -15.13
CA PHE A 185 -14.01 -26.39 -14.21
C PHE A 185 -13.02 -27.43 -14.77
N ASP A 186 -13.10 -27.74 -16.05
CA ASP A 186 -12.19 -28.68 -16.71
C ASP A 186 -10.77 -28.12 -16.76
N PHE A 187 -10.60 -26.79 -16.88
CA PHE A 187 -9.29 -26.14 -16.71
C PHE A 187 -8.73 -26.34 -15.29
N CYS A 188 -9.52 -26.10 -14.24
CA CYS A 188 -9.08 -26.35 -12.86
C CYS A 188 -8.74 -27.83 -12.61
N ARG A 189 -9.56 -28.76 -13.15
CA ARG A 189 -9.32 -30.20 -13.04
C ARG A 189 -8.01 -30.62 -13.71
N ARG A 190 -7.73 -30.12 -14.91
CA ARG A 190 -6.46 -30.38 -15.63
C ARG A 190 -5.25 -29.93 -14.82
N GLU A 191 -5.31 -28.75 -14.23
CA GLU A 191 -4.22 -28.26 -13.37
C GLU A 191 -4.05 -29.12 -12.11
N ASN A 192 -5.15 -29.56 -11.50
CA ASN A 192 -5.06 -30.46 -10.35
C ASN A 192 -4.48 -31.85 -10.73
N GLN A 193 -4.91 -32.43 -11.85
CA GLN A 193 -4.38 -33.68 -12.39
C GLN A 193 -2.88 -33.56 -12.69
N TYR A 194 -2.47 -32.48 -13.35
CA TYR A 194 -1.06 -32.22 -13.64
C TYR A 194 -0.18 -32.22 -12.37
N ARG A 195 -0.65 -31.65 -11.25
CA ARG A 195 0.10 -31.68 -9.99
C ARG A 195 0.13 -33.06 -9.33
N ALA A 196 -0.93 -33.85 -9.52
CA ALA A 196 -0.99 -35.23 -9.05
C ALA A 196 -0.02 -36.12 -9.84
N ASP A 197 -0.01 -35.99 -11.17
CA ASP A 197 0.88 -36.73 -12.08
C ASP A 197 2.36 -36.45 -11.79
N ASN A 198 2.70 -35.19 -11.50
CA ASN A 198 4.07 -34.79 -11.14
C ASN A 198 4.42 -34.98 -9.65
N GLN A 199 3.50 -35.52 -8.84
CA GLN A 199 3.71 -35.81 -7.41
C GLN A 199 4.27 -34.63 -6.58
N TYR A 200 3.86 -33.40 -6.89
CA TYR A 200 4.42 -32.22 -6.23
C TYR A 200 4.10 -32.12 -4.72
N ASN A 201 3.02 -32.74 -4.28
CA ASN A 201 2.53 -32.68 -2.91
C ASN A 201 2.27 -34.09 -2.38
N SER A 202 2.68 -34.35 -1.14
CA SER A 202 2.35 -35.60 -0.45
C SER A 202 0.88 -35.63 -0.05
N GLN A 203 0.32 -36.84 0.08
CA GLN A 203 -1.08 -37.02 0.49
C GLN A 203 -1.38 -36.33 1.82
N ILE A 204 -0.49 -36.46 2.81
CA ILE A 204 -0.57 -35.80 4.12
C ILE A 204 -0.70 -34.26 3.99
N THR A 205 -0.07 -33.67 2.96
CA THR A 205 -0.15 -32.23 2.73
C THR A 205 -1.50 -31.84 2.11
N LEU A 206 -2.06 -32.70 1.25
CA LEU A 206 -3.36 -32.48 0.61
C LEU A 206 -4.53 -32.66 1.58
N ASP A 207 -4.40 -33.58 2.54
CA ASP A 207 -5.45 -33.88 3.52
C ASP A 207 -5.67 -32.73 4.53
N ASP A 208 -4.67 -31.88 4.77
CA ASP A 208 -4.74 -30.75 5.70
C ASP A 208 -4.69 -29.38 4.97
N PRO A 209 -5.81 -28.64 4.93
CA PRO A 209 -5.87 -27.31 4.33
C PRO A 209 -4.83 -26.32 4.86
N ASN A 210 -4.44 -26.42 6.14
CA ASN A 210 -3.44 -25.51 6.72
C ASN A 210 -2.03 -25.86 6.23
N ARG A 211 -1.72 -27.15 6.03
CA ARG A 211 -0.40 -27.57 5.53
C ARG A 211 -0.20 -27.15 4.09
N ILE A 212 -1.18 -27.39 3.22
CA ILE A 212 -1.08 -26.99 1.82
C ILE A 212 -0.95 -25.46 1.72
N THR A 213 -1.77 -24.69 2.44
CA THR A 213 -1.70 -23.22 2.40
C THR A 213 -0.36 -22.69 2.93
N ASN A 214 0.19 -23.27 4.00
CA ASN A 214 1.52 -22.88 4.51
C ASN A 214 2.64 -23.24 3.54
N LYS A 215 2.59 -24.42 2.90
CA LYS A 215 3.54 -24.80 1.84
C LYS A 215 3.47 -23.80 0.68
N MET A 216 2.28 -23.46 0.20
CA MET A 216 2.09 -22.52 -0.90
C MET A 216 2.57 -21.10 -0.54
N ARG A 217 2.37 -20.64 0.70
CA ARG A 217 2.95 -19.38 1.20
C ARG A 217 4.47 -19.40 1.27
N LEU A 218 5.08 -20.55 1.53
CA LEU A 218 6.54 -20.70 1.46
C LEU A 218 7.02 -20.61 0.01
N LEU A 219 6.39 -21.33 -0.91
CA LEU A 219 6.74 -21.31 -2.33
C LEU A 219 6.57 -19.90 -2.93
N GLN A 220 5.49 -19.19 -2.57
CA GLN A 220 5.31 -17.79 -2.92
C GLN A 220 6.50 -16.92 -2.49
N ARG A 221 6.94 -17.05 -1.23
CA ARG A 221 8.08 -16.29 -0.71
C ARG A 221 9.39 -16.66 -1.42
N LEU A 222 9.55 -17.92 -1.83
CA LEU A 222 10.72 -18.37 -2.60
C LEU A 222 10.74 -17.78 -4.01
N ILE A 223 9.57 -17.62 -4.64
CA ILE A 223 9.39 -16.97 -5.94
C ILE A 223 9.57 -15.45 -5.83
N GLU A 224 9.12 -14.83 -4.74
CA GLU A 224 9.32 -13.40 -4.50
C GLU A 224 10.79 -13.07 -4.14
N TYR A 225 11.55 -14.06 -3.68
CA TYR A 225 12.96 -13.88 -3.34
C TYR A 225 13.79 -13.51 -4.58
N GLY A 226 14.52 -12.41 -4.50
CA GLY A 226 15.31 -11.84 -5.59
C GLY A 226 14.55 -10.76 -6.37
N VAL A 227 13.23 -10.81 -6.33
CA VAL A 227 12.33 -9.91 -7.08
C VAL A 227 11.87 -8.74 -6.24
N VAL A 228 11.39 -9.06 -5.04
CA VAL A 228 10.84 -8.09 -4.09
C VAL A 228 11.94 -7.60 -3.18
N PHE A 229 12.05 -6.29 -3.04
CA PHE A 229 13.08 -5.69 -2.19
C PHE A 229 12.72 -5.81 -0.72
N GLN A 230 13.72 -6.16 0.08
CA GLN A 230 13.61 -6.11 1.53
C GLN A 230 13.56 -4.64 1.96
N LYS A 231 12.53 -4.29 2.73
CA LYS A 231 12.34 -2.94 3.27
C LYS A 231 12.79 -2.88 4.73
N LYS A 232 13.53 -1.82 5.07
CA LYS A 232 13.86 -1.47 6.45
C LYS A 232 13.38 -0.04 6.72
N THR A 233 12.40 0.09 7.60
CA THR A 233 11.85 1.39 8.01
C THR A 233 12.63 1.91 9.22
N LYS A 234 13.21 3.09 9.10
CA LYS A 234 13.86 3.82 10.21
C LYS A 234 13.04 5.06 10.57
N SER A 235 12.76 5.25 11.85
CA SER A 235 12.16 6.49 12.37
C SER A 235 13.25 7.55 12.53
N LEU A 236 13.06 8.71 11.89
CA LEU A 236 14.01 9.83 11.96
C LEU A 236 13.74 10.70 13.20
N ASN A 237 12.50 10.72 13.67
CA ASN A 237 12.06 11.56 14.77
C ASN A 237 12.57 11.12 16.15
N THR A 238 12.91 9.84 16.35
CA THR A 238 13.18 9.31 17.70
C THR A 238 14.36 10.00 18.36
N TYR A 239 15.45 10.21 17.62
CA TYR A 239 16.64 10.89 18.14
C TYR A 239 16.37 12.39 18.33
N LEU A 240 15.71 13.03 17.36
CA LEU A 240 15.34 14.45 17.44
C LEU A 240 14.43 14.73 18.64
N ASN A 241 13.43 13.88 18.89
CA ASN A 241 12.52 14.00 20.03
C ASN A 241 13.27 13.86 21.35
N ARG A 242 14.22 12.92 21.44
CA ARG A 242 15.08 12.78 22.63
C ARG A 242 15.95 14.02 22.86
N LEU A 243 16.51 14.60 21.80
CA LEU A 243 17.31 15.83 21.88
C LEU A 243 16.44 17.02 22.33
N VAL A 244 15.25 17.20 21.76
CA VAL A 244 14.31 18.26 22.16
C VAL A 244 13.89 18.09 23.62
N LYS A 245 13.52 16.87 24.05
CA LYS A 245 13.20 16.60 25.45
C LYS A 245 14.37 16.88 26.38
N GLY A 246 15.59 16.47 26.00
CA GLY A 246 16.81 16.70 26.78
C GLY A 246 17.13 18.19 26.92
N THR A 247 17.08 18.94 25.83
CA THR A 247 17.34 20.39 25.82
C THR A 247 16.30 21.16 26.62
N VAL A 248 15.00 20.87 26.45
CA VAL A 248 13.94 21.49 27.26
C VAL A 248 14.11 21.16 28.73
N THR A 249 14.44 19.92 29.07
CA THR A 249 14.69 19.52 30.47
C THR A 249 15.89 20.27 31.05
N ALA A 250 16.98 20.43 30.29
CA ALA A 250 18.17 21.16 30.74
C ALA A 250 17.89 22.65 30.99
N VAL A 251 17.19 23.32 30.06
CA VAL A 251 16.83 24.74 30.19
C VAL A 251 15.90 24.96 31.39
N ILE A 252 14.90 24.09 31.55
CA ILE A 252 13.97 24.17 32.68
C ILE A 252 14.69 23.90 34.01
N MET A 253 15.60 22.93 34.04
CA MET A 253 16.41 22.67 35.24
C MET A 253 17.32 23.83 35.59
N ALA A 254 17.93 24.49 34.60
CA ALA A 254 18.73 25.69 34.84
C ALA A 254 17.88 26.81 35.44
N ALA A 255 16.69 27.06 34.89
CA ALA A 255 15.77 28.08 35.41
C ALA A 255 15.26 27.74 36.83
N VAL A 256 14.87 26.49 37.07
CA VAL A 256 14.47 26.01 38.41
C VAL A 256 15.63 26.14 39.40
N MET A 257 16.86 25.79 39.01
CA MET A 257 18.02 25.91 39.88
C MET A 257 18.28 27.37 40.28
N VAL A 258 18.15 28.31 39.34
CA VAL A 258 18.26 29.75 39.65
C VAL A 258 17.16 30.20 40.63
N LEU A 259 15.92 29.74 40.44
CA LEU A 259 14.81 30.04 41.38
C LEU A 259 15.05 29.46 42.77
N VAL A 260 15.54 28.22 42.85
CA VAL A 260 15.88 27.55 44.11
C VAL A 260 17.01 28.28 44.83
N LEU A 261 18.06 28.69 44.09
CA LEU A 261 19.16 29.47 44.66
C LEU A 261 18.68 30.82 45.20
N ASN A 262 17.82 31.53 44.46
CA ASN A 262 17.25 32.81 44.91
C ASN A 262 16.30 32.64 46.11
N ALA A 263 15.51 31.57 46.15
CA ALA A 263 14.70 31.25 47.32
C ALA A 263 15.59 30.96 48.54
N ARG A 264 16.70 30.24 48.36
CA ARG A 264 17.67 29.97 49.43
C ARG A 264 18.38 31.24 49.92
N THR A 265 18.65 32.21 49.05
CA THR A 265 19.23 33.49 49.51
C THR A 265 18.24 34.34 50.31
N ASN A 266 16.94 34.18 50.07
CA ASN A 266 15.90 34.94 50.78
C ASN A 266 15.41 34.25 52.08
N PHE A 267 15.52 32.92 52.17
CA PHE A 267 15.19 32.14 53.35
C PHE A 267 16.46 31.48 53.90
N THR A 268 17.06 32.09 54.92
CA THR A 268 18.31 31.63 55.55
C THR A 268 18.14 30.32 56.35
N GLU A 269 16.92 29.99 56.78
CA GLU A 269 16.60 28.77 57.54
C GLU A 269 15.64 27.84 56.78
N VAL A 270 15.85 26.52 56.89
CA VAL A 270 15.01 25.49 56.28
C VAL A 270 13.69 25.38 57.05
N THR A 271 12.76 26.27 56.75
CA THR A 271 11.40 26.29 57.34
C THR A 271 10.44 25.41 56.53
N VAL A 272 9.32 25.02 57.16
CA VAL A 272 8.24 24.27 56.49
C VAL A 272 7.70 25.04 55.27
N ALA A 273 7.65 26.37 55.35
CA ALA A 273 7.28 27.25 54.24
C ALA A 273 8.24 27.12 53.04
N PHE A 274 9.55 27.02 53.29
CA PHE A 274 10.56 26.84 52.24
C PHE A 274 10.40 25.50 51.52
N VAL A 275 10.16 24.41 52.25
CA VAL A 275 9.89 23.08 51.67
C VAL A 275 8.61 23.10 50.82
N GLY A 276 7.56 23.79 51.29
CA GLY A 276 6.32 23.98 50.53
C GLY A 276 6.53 24.70 49.20
N ILE A 277 7.30 25.80 49.21
CA ILE A 277 7.64 26.57 47.98
C ILE A 277 8.43 25.71 47.00
N LEU A 278 9.42 24.93 47.49
CA LEU A 278 10.17 23.99 46.66
C LEU A 278 9.25 22.96 46.00
N GLY A 279 8.32 22.38 46.76
CA GLY A 279 7.32 21.44 46.23
C GLY A 279 6.49 22.05 45.11
N VAL A 280 6.02 23.29 45.26
CA VAL A 280 5.26 24.02 44.22
C VAL A 280 6.11 24.28 42.98
N ILE A 281 7.36 24.72 43.14
CA ILE A 281 8.29 24.96 42.02
C ILE A 281 8.51 23.66 41.24
N TYR A 282 8.74 22.54 41.95
CA TYR A 282 8.92 21.23 41.32
C TYR A 282 7.65 20.71 40.64
N GLY A 283 6.47 20.94 41.21
CA GLY A 283 5.19 20.59 40.59
C GLY A 283 4.93 21.37 39.30
N LEU A 284 5.10 22.70 39.35
CA LEU A 284 4.95 23.58 38.18
C LEU A 284 5.95 23.23 37.08
N ARG A 285 7.19 22.93 37.44
CA ARG A 285 8.24 22.50 36.51
C ARG A 285 7.75 21.37 35.61
N GLU A 286 7.13 20.33 36.16
CA GLU A 286 6.74 19.16 35.36
C GLU A 286 5.63 19.50 34.37
N ILE A 287 4.64 20.30 34.78
CA ILE A 287 3.56 20.78 33.91
C ILE A 287 4.13 21.62 32.76
N PHE A 288 4.98 22.62 33.07
CA PHE A 288 5.60 23.47 32.05
C PHE A 288 6.50 22.69 31.09
N LYS A 289 7.27 21.73 31.60
CA LYS A 289 8.14 20.87 30.79
C LYS A 289 7.34 20.11 29.74
N GLU A 290 6.22 19.51 30.10
CA GLU A 290 5.40 18.77 29.15
C GLU A 290 4.80 19.68 28.07
N ASP A 291 4.26 20.84 28.46
CA ASP A 291 3.62 21.76 27.53
C ASP A 291 4.62 22.42 26.57
N ILE A 292 5.75 22.91 27.10
CA ILE A 292 6.82 23.51 26.29
C ILE A 292 7.39 22.48 25.32
N THR A 293 7.67 21.26 25.80
CA THR A 293 8.15 20.17 24.94
C THR A 293 7.17 19.90 23.80
N ARG A 294 5.87 19.83 24.09
CA ARG A 294 4.83 19.56 23.09
C ARG A 294 4.73 20.67 22.06
N VAL A 295 4.78 21.93 22.48
CA VAL A 295 4.70 23.09 21.58
C VAL A 295 5.94 23.18 20.67
N ILE A 296 7.13 23.04 21.24
CA ILE A 296 8.39 23.05 20.49
C ILE A 296 8.44 21.86 19.52
N TRP A 297 8.09 20.66 19.99
CA TRP A 297 8.07 19.47 19.14
C TRP A 297 7.12 19.64 17.95
N ARG A 298 5.90 20.14 18.17
CA ARG A 298 4.94 20.42 17.08
C ARG A 298 5.43 21.46 16.09
N ARG A 299 6.26 22.43 16.50
CA ARG A 299 6.85 23.40 15.57
C ARG A 299 7.99 22.79 14.76
N ILE A 300 8.89 22.05 15.42
CA ILE A 300 10.04 21.41 14.78
C ILE A 300 9.57 20.32 13.80
N GLN A 301 8.58 19.54 14.17
CA GLN A 301 8.12 18.41 13.35
C GLN A 301 7.45 18.83 12.03
N LYS A 302 6.99 20.08 11.90
CA LYS A 302 6.33 20.57 10.68
C LYS A 302 7.29 20.53 9.50
N GLY A 303 6.90 19.84 8.43
CA GLY A 303 7.69 19.74 7.20
C GLY A 303 8.94 18.86 7.30
N LEU A 304 9.25 18.29 8.48
CA LEU A 304 10.37 17.35 8.62
C LEU A 304 9.96 15.91 8.26
N PRO A 305 10.86 15.15 7.62
CA PRO A 305 10.61 13.75 7.29
C PRO A 305 10.50 12.92 8.56
N LYS A 306 9.43 12.14 8.67
CA LYS A 306 9.19 11.31 9.86
C LYS A 306 9.86 9.94 9.75
N TRP A 307 9.88 9.35 8.54
CA TRP A 307 10.43 8.03 8.31
C TRP A 307 11.31 7.96 7.05
N LYS A 308 12.25 7.01 7.07
CA LYS A 308 13.06 6.64 5.92
C LYS A 308 12.97 5.13 5.70
N ILE A 309 12.52 4.72 4.52
CA ILE A 309 12.51 3.32 4.08
C ILE A 309 13.74 3.10 3.20
N ILE A 310 14.52 2.08 3.54
CA ILE A 310 15.67 1.63 2.75
C ILE A 310 15.27 0.32 2.07
N TYR A 311 15.39 0.28 0.75
CA TYR A 311 15.16 -0.90 -0.06
C TYR A 311 16.50 -1.57 -0.38
N SER A 312 16.62 -2.84 0.01
CA SER A 312 17.79 -3.66 -0.29
C SER A 312 17.43 -4.86 -1.14
N HIS A 313 18.33 -5.23 -2.05
CA HIS A 313 18.25 -6.49 -2.78
C HIS A 313 18.23 -7.66 -1.81
N SER A 314 17.39 -8.68 -2.02
CA SER A 314 17.33 -9.81 -1.08
C SER A 314 18.57 -10.72 -1.16
N VAL A 315 19.14 -10.89 -2.35
CA VAL A 315 20.34 -11.70 -2.60
C VAL A 315 21.61 -10.97 -2.14
N ASN A 316 21.96 -9.85 -2.80
CA ASN A 316 23.23 -9.16 -2.55
C ASN A 316 23.21 -8.22 -1.33
N LYS A 317 22.04 -8.00 -0.70
CA LYS A 317 21.83 -7.01 0.38
C LYS A 317 22.25 -5.57 0.03
N SER A 318 22.55 -5.30 -1.25
CA SER A 318 22.91 -3.98 -1.75
C SER A 318 21.72 -3.05 -1.67
N ARG A 319 21.97 -1.77 -1.37
CA ARG A 319 20.92 -0.74 -1.27
C ARG A 319 20.57 -0.27 -2.68
N ILE A 320 19.31 -0.47 -3.07
CA ILE A 320 18.83 -0.14 -4.41
C ILE A 320 18.17 1.24 -4.42
N ALA A 321 17.28 1.48 -3.44
CA ALA A 321 16.52 2.71 -3.36
C ALA A 321 16.34 3.17 -1.92
N THR A 322 16.12 4.46 -1.75
CA THR A 322 15.72 5.06 -0.47
C THR A 322 14.49 5.91 -0.67
N GLN A 323 13.51 5.74 0.21
CA GLN A 323 12.27 6.50 0.21
C GLN A 323 12.18 7.27 1.53
N THR A 324 11.94 8.57 1.45
CA THR A 324 11.73 9.43 2.62
C THR A 324 10.24 9.77 2.68
N ILE A 325 9.63 9.67 3.86
CA ILE A 325 8.19 9.79 4.04
C ILE A 325 7.85 10.89 5.05
N TRP A 326 6.89 11.72 4.67
CA TRP A 326 6.22 12.69 5.52
C TRP A 326 4.74 12.34 5.61
N LEU A 327 4.16 12.53 6.78
CA LEU A 327 2.73 12.40 7.02
C LEU A 327 2.33 13.41 8.08
N GLU A 328 1.52 14.39 7.74
CA GLU A 328 1.14 15.47 8.65
C GLU A 328 -0.25 16.02 8.36
N TYR A 329 -0.93 16.50 9.40
CA TYR A 329 -2.13 17.31 9.23
C TYR A 329 -1.75 18.76 8.94
N ILE A 330 -2.19 19.27 7.78
CA ILE A 330 -1.85 20.62 7.31
C ILE A 330 -3.05 21.56 7.45
N ARG A 331 -2.79 22.87 7.42
CA ARG A 331 -3.85 23.89 7.32
C ARG A 331 -4.03 24.30 5.86
N ASN A 332 -5.17 24.89 5.53
CA ASN A 332 -5.45 25.36 4.16
C ASN A 332 -4.37 26.31 3.61
N ARG A 333 -3.78 27.15 4.46
CA ARG A 333 -2.69 28.07 4.09
C ARG A 333 -1.37 27.39 3.69
N ASP A 334 -1.17 26.13 4.09
CA ASP A 334 0.03 25.37 3.80
C ASP A 334 -0.14 24.51 2.52
N LEU A 335 -1.30 24.57 1.85
CA LEU A 335 -1.55 23.90 0.58
C LEU A 335 -0.84 24.60 -0.58
N PRO A 336 -0.29 23.85 -1.55
CA PRO A 336 0.18 24.43 -2.80
C PRO A 336 -0.98 25.10 -3.58
N LYS A 337 -0.70 26.26 -4.20
CA LYS A 337 -1.71 27.02 -4.97
C LYS A 337 -2.43 26.19 -6.05
N GLN A 338 -1.71 25.28 -6.71
CA GLN A 338 -2.29 24.37 -7.72
C GLN A 338 -3.33 23.42 -7.12
N VAL A 339 -3.04 22.87 -5.94
CA VAL A 339 -3.93 21.93 -5.23
C VAL A 339 -5.14 22.67 -4.67
N ASP A 340 -4.92 23.88 -4.13
CA ASP A 340 -6.00 24.73 -3.62
C ASP A 340 -7.00 25.10 -4.73
N LYS A 341 -6.51 25.49 -5.92
CA LYS A 341 -7.37 25.72 -7.10
C LYS A 341 -8.25 24.51 -7.42
N LEU A 342 -7.70 23.30 -7.37
CA LEU A 342 -8.44 22.06 -7.62
C LEU A 342 -9.47 21.73 -6.53
N TYR A 343 -9.26 22.20 -5.30
CA TYR A 343 -10.26 22.09 -4.24
C TYR A 343 -11.33 23.19 -4.33
N GLN A 344 -11.00 24.36 -4.89
CA GLN A 344 -11.93 25.47 -5.05
C GLN A 344 -12.92 25.27 -6.20
N THR A 345 -12.60 24.46 -7.21
CA THR A 345 -13.53 24.05 -8.30
C THR A 345 -14.69 23.16 -7.83
N ARG A 346 -14.94 23.06 -6.52
CA ARG A 346 -16.13 22.37 -5.97
C ARG A 346 -17.40 23.14 -6.30
N ARG A 347 -18.45 22.42 -6.70
CA ARG A 347 -19.84 22.96 -6.74
C ARG A 347 -20.19 23.53 -5.35
N GLN A 348 -20.84 24.69 -5.29
CA GLN A 348 -21.10 25.45 -4.06
C GLN A 348 -21.75 24.61 -2.93
N GLN A 349 -22.60 23.64 -3.27
CA GLN A 349 -23.24 22.72 -2.31
C GLN A 349 -22.26 21.79 -1.56
N ASN A 350 -21.03 21.59 -2.05
CA ASN A 350 -20.02 20.67 -1.48
C ASN A 350 -18.84 21.38 -0.79
N LYS A 351 -18.99 22.66 -0.43
CA LYS A 351 -18.01 23.40 0.38
C LYS A 351 -18.18 23.04 1.87
N GLN A 352 -17.90 21.80 2.22
CA GLN A 352 -17.84 21.37 3.62
C GLN A 352 -16.47 21.69 4.22
N ALA A 353 -16.46 22.02 5.52
CA ALA A 353 -15.23 22.12 6.30
C ALA A 353 -14.54 20.76 6.35
N ALA A 354 -13.21 20.77 6.23
CA ALA A 354 -12.42 19.56 6.09
C ALA A 354 -11.06 19.69 6.76
N GLN A 355 -10.62 18.61 7.40
CA GLN A 355 -9.25 18.39 7.81
C GLN A 355 -8.42 17.92 6.63
N LEU A 356 -7.21 18.47 6.49
CA LEU A 356 -6.28 18.10 5.44
C LEU A 356 -5.19 17.20 5.99
N LEU A 357 -5.02 16.03 5.39
CA LEU A 357 -3.92 15.11 5.67
C LEU A 357 -3.01 15.06 4.45
N HIS A 358 -1.74 15.40 4.65
CA HIS A 358 -0.72 15.42 3.63
C HIS A 358 0.22 14.23 3.81
N PHE A 359 0.33 13.39 2.77
CA PHE A 359 1.34 12.36 2.66
C PHE A 359 2.30 12.73 1.55
N ARG A 360 3.60 12.76 1.85
CA ARG A 360 4.65 12.95 0.85
C ARG A 360 5.63 11.80 0.89
N SER A 361 6.06 11.37 -0.28
CA SER A 361 7.07 10.35 -0.50
C SER A 361 8.09 10.82 -1.53
N ASP A 362 9.34 11.00 -1.11
CA ASP A 362 10.47 11.18 -2.04
C ASP A 362 11.20 9.85 -2.19
N THR A 363 11.19 9.29 -3.40
CA THR A 363 11.93 8.08 -3.73
C THR A 363 13.15 8.43 -4.58
N ARG A 364 14.31 7.96 -4.14
CA ARG A 364 15.59 8.08 -4.85
C ARG A 364 16.14 6.69 -5.14
N VAL A 365 16.38 6.40 -6.41
CA VAL A 365 17.06 5.19 -6.87
C VAL A 365 18.56 5.45 -6.87
N ASN A 366 19.32 4.63 -6.14
CA ASN A 366 20.78 4.75 -6.04
C ASN A 366 21.50 3.81 -7.02
N ALA A 367 20.80 2.80 -7.55
CA ALA A 367 21.37 1.87 -8.52
C ALA A 367 21.58 2.57 -9.89
N LYS A 368 22.78 2.42 -10.45
CA LYS A 368 23.16 2.98 -11.76
C LYS A 368 22.62 2.14 -12.93
N SER A 369 22.57 0.83 -12.75
CA SER A 369 21.98 -0.13 -13.67
C SER A 369 21.17 -1.15 -12.88
N PHE A 370 20.12 -1.66 -13.50
CA PHE A 370 19.41 -2.82 -13.00
C PHE A 370 20.02 -4.09 -13.58
N LEU A 371 19.53 -5.23 -13.10
CA LEU A 371 19.93 -6.53 -13.63
C LEU A 371 19.61 -6.57 -15.12
N PRO A 372 20.38 -7.29 -15.93
CA PRO A 372 20.18 -7.28 -17.37
C PRO A 372 18.82 -7.93 -17.70
N GLY A 373 18.01 -7.25 -18.53
CA GLY A 373 16.62 -7.64 -18.84
C GLY A 373 15.55 -6.86 -18.07
N TYR A 374 15.96 -5.89 -17.25
CA TYR A 374 15.06 -5.06 -16.45
C TYR A 374 15.33 -3.58 -16.70
N ASP A 375 14.25 -2.86 -16.97
CA ASP A 375 14.31 -1.44 -17.30
C ASP A 375 13.85 -0.58 -16.11
N ASP A 376 12.94 -1.10 -15.28
CA ASP A 376 12.25 -0.33 -14.23
C ASP A 376 12.06 -1.06 -12.89
N ILE A 377 11.87 -0.27 -11.84
CA ILE A 377 11.34 -0.70 -10.54
C ILE A 377 9.89 -0.25 -10.43
N GLN A 378 8.98 -1.15 -10.09
CA GLN A 378 7.61 -0.78 -9.76
C GLN A 378 7.48 -0.54 -8.25
N GLN A 379 7.12 0.69 -7.90
CA GLN A 379 6.75 1.08 -6.54
C GLN A 379 5.23 1.05 -6.39
N ARG A 380 4.77 0.42 -5.32
CA ARG A 380 3.35 0.37 -4.93
C ARG A 380 3.18 0.85 -3.50
N ILE A 381 2.28 1.80 -3.29
CA ILE A 381 1.93 2.29 -1.96
C ILE A 381 0.46 2.01 -1.71
N TYR A 382 0.19 1.22 -0.67
CA TYR A 382 -1.15 0.86 -0.23
C TYR A 382 -1.55 1.76 0.95
N PHE A 383 -2.73 2.36 0.86
CA PHE A 383 -3.36 3.15 1.92
C PHE A 383 -4.64 2.45 2.36
N ASN A 384 -4.65 1.94 3.59
CA ASN A 384 -5.82 1.30 4.17
C ASN A 384 -6.68 2.33 4.92
N LEU A 385 -7.92 2.50 4.50
CA LEU A 385 -8.88 3.44 5.09
C LEU A 385 -9.64 2.86 6.30
N THR A 386 -9.37 1.61 6.69
CA THR A 386 -10.03 0.96 7.84
C THR A 386 -9.98 1.76 9.15
N PRO A 387 -8.88 2.44 9.52
CA PRO A 387 -8.88 3.27 10.72
C PRO A 387 -9.84 4.46 10.65
N PHE A 388 -10.10 4.99 9.45
CA PHE A 388 -11.03 6.11 9.26
C PHE A 388 -12.47 5.70 9.55
N ILE A 389 -12.82 4.46 9.23
CA ILE A 389 -14.18 3.91 9.39
C ILE A 389 -14.65 3.91 10.84
N ARG A 390 -13.73 3.73 11.79
CA ARG A 390 -14.04 3.71 13.22
C ARG A 390 -14.73 4.99 13.69
N PHE A 391 -14.49 6.10 13.00
CA PHE A 391 -15.02 7.42 13.36
C PHE A 391 -16.27 7.81 12.56
N LEU A 392 -16.59 7.10 11.47
CA LEU A 392 -17.78 7.37 10.66
C LEU A 392 -19.03 7.01 11.45
N LYS A 393 -20.10 7.81 11.42
CA LYS A 393 -21.42 7.44 12.00
C LYS A 393 -22.11 6.36 11.16
N LYS A 394 -22.93 5.50 11.80
CA LYS A 394 -23.79 4.52 11.09
C LYS A 394 -24.82 5.26 10.24
N GLY A 395 -25.25 4.64 9.15
CA GLY A 395 -26.43 5.08 8.41
C GLY A 395 -27.67 4.88 9.26
N GLU A 396 -28.41 5.95 9.50
CA GLU A 396 -29.69 5.94 10.21
C GLU A 396 -30.73 6.50 9.24
N GLY A 397 -31.66 5.64 8.79
CA GLY A 397 -32.73 6.05 7.87
C GLY A 397 -33.27 4.91 7.02
N LYS A 398 -34.54 5.03 6.63
CA LYS A 398 -35.20 4.17 5.64
C LYS A 398 -35.82 5.09 4.60
N LEU A 399 -35.48 4.87 3.34
CA LEU A 399 -36.15 5.51 2.22
C LEU A 399 -37.35 4.65 1.86
N TYR A 400 -38.51 5.27 1.77
CA TYR A 400 -39.74 4.64 1.34
C TYR A 400 -40.06 5.16 -0.06
N SER A 401 -40.19 4.25 -1.01
CA SER A 401 -40.60 4.55 -2.38
C SER A 401 -41.87 3.78 -2.72
N LEU A 402 -42.80 4.45 -3.39
CA LEU A 402 -44.05 3.86 -3.85
C LEU A 402 -43.90 3.55 -5.35
N GLU A 403 -43.76 2.26 -5.68
CA GLU A 403 -43.79 1.78 -7.06
C GLU A 403 -44.93 0.77 -7.20
N ASN A 404 -45.82 0.98 -8.17
CA ASN A 404 -46.97 0.11 -8.48
C ASN A 404 -47.78 -0.31 -7.24
N ASN A 405 -48.16 0.66 -6.40
CA ASN A 405 -48.94 0.46 -5.17
C ASN A 405 -48.29 -0.46 -4.11
N LYS A 406 -47.00 -0.78 -4.27
CA LYS A 406 -46.20 -1.48 -3.26
C LYS A 406 -45.19 -0.51 -2.64
N ILE A 407 -45.20 -0.43 -1.31
CA ILE A 407 -44.21 0.34 -0.57
C ILE A 407 -42.93 -0.48 -0.50
N THR A 408 -41.91 -0.02 -1.19
CA THR A 408 -40.55 -0.56 -1.08
C THR A 408 -39.80 0.22 -0.01
N LYS A 409 -39.17 -0.50 0.91
CA LYS A 409 -38.38 0.06 2.01
C LYS A 409 -36.92 -0.27 1.80
N GLN A 410 -36.09 0.75 1.60
CA GLN A 410 -34.66 0.60 1.44
C GLN A 410 -33.93 1.25 2.62
N ALA A 411 -33.00 0.52 3.24
CA ALA A 411 -32.16 1.09 4.28
C ALA A 411 -31.18 2.11 3.66
N VAL A 412 -31.10 3.30 4.25
CA VAL A 412 -30.21 4.36 3.75
C VAL A 412 -28.86 4.23 4.44
N GLU A 413 -27.84 3.93 3.64
CA GLU A 413 -26.46 3.98 4.12
C GLU A 413 -25.92 5.41 4.07
N ARG A 414 -25.27 5.83 5.16
CA ARG A 414 -24.53 7.10 5.17
C ARG A 414 -23.23 6.92 4.40
N ARG A 415 -23.07 7.71 3.35
CA ARG A 415 -21.87 7.72 2.49
C ARG A 415 -21.06 8.98 2.77
N TYR A 416 -19.76 8.83 2.77
CA TYR A 416 -18.82 9.94 2.94
C TYR A 416 -17.98 10.10 1.69
N GLN A 417 -17.62 11.34 1.38
CA GLN A 417 -16.82 11.68 0.21
C GLN A 417 -15.48 12.27 0.68
N ILE A 418 -14.38 11.59 0.35
CA ILE A 418 -13.03 12.09 0.52
C ILE A 418 -12.54 12.60 -0.83
N ASN A 419 -12.08 13.84 -0.89
CA ASN A 419 -11.37 14.33 -2.06
C ASN A 419 -9.88 14.09 -1.87
N VAL A 420 -9.22 13.53 -2.87
CA VAL A 420 -7.78 13.29 -2.86
C VAL A 420 -7.16 13.98 -4.07
N VAL A 421 -6.13 14.77 -3.85
CA VAL A 421 -5.31 15.32 -4.94
C VAL A 421 -3.97 14.62 -4.92
N LEU A 422 -3.65 13.94 -6.02
CA LEU A 422 -2.38 13.30 -6.28
C LEU A 422 -1.53 14.26 -7.10
N MET A 423 -0.37 14.62 -6.57
CA MET A 423 0.65 15.39 -7.26
C MET A 423 1.91 14.55 -7.38
N HIS A 424 2.41 14.40 -8.59
CA HIS A 424 3.68 13.74 -8.85
C HIS A 424 4.65 14.71 -9.47
N THR A 425 5.89 14.70 -8.98
CA THR A 425 6.98 15.51 -9.52
C THR A 425 8.11 14.58 -9.94
N ASN A 426 8.49 14.65 -11.21
CA ASN A 426 9.60 13.86 -11.74
C ASN A 426 10.96 14.55 -11.53
N LYS A 427 12.06 13.90 -11.90
CA LYS A 427 13.44 14.42 -11.84
C LYS A 427 13.60 15.77 -12.54
N GLN A 428 12.89 15.97 -13.65
CA GLN A 428 12.87 17.22 -14.42
C GLN A 428 11.94 18.30 -13.81
N LYS A 429 11.43 18.09 -12.60
CA LYS A 429 10.47 18.97 -11.89
C LYS A 429 9.13 19.19 -12.61
N GLN A 430 8.83 18.41 -13.65
CA GLN A 430 7.51 18.39 -14.26
C GLN A 430 6.49 17.82 -13.26
N GLN A 431 5.39 18.54 -13.09
CA GLN A 431 4.34 18.22 -12.12
C GLN A 431 3.11 17.70 -12.84
N GLN A 432 2.66 16.51 -12.47
CA GLN A 432 1.38 15.96 -12.89
C GLN A 432 0.43 15.96 -11.70
N VAL A 433 -0.72 16.62 -11.86
CA VAL A 433 -1.71 16.73 -10.79
C VAL A 433 -3.02 16.12 -11.24
N GLN A 434 -3.58 15.23 -10.43
CA GLN A 434 -4.86 14.58 -10.69
C GLN A 434 -5.73 14.58 -9.44
N ARG A 435 -7.02 14.91 -9.62
CA ARG A 435 -8.00 14.89 -8.54
C ARG A 435 -8.83 13.62 -8.59
N PHE A 436 -9.02 13.02 -7.43
CA PHE A 436 -9.86 11.86 -7.22
C PHE A 436 -10.95 12.18 -6.19
N LYS A 437 -12.15 11.68 -6.44
CA LYS A 437 -13.26 11.70 -5.49
C LYS A 437 -13.54 10.27 -5.06
N ILE A 438 -13.32 10.00 -3.78
CA ILE A 438 -13.47 8.67 -3.18
C ILE A 438 -14.74 8.67 -2.35
N THR A 439 -15.72 7.87 -2.76
CA THR A 439 -16.97 7.68 -2.01
C THR A 439 -16.88 6.38 -1.26
N LEU A 440 -17.09 6.41 0.05
CA LEU A 440 -16.97 5.24 0.93
C LEU A 440 -18.10 5.19 1.96
N ASN A 441 -18.42 3.98 2.40
CA ASN A 441 -19.28 3.72 3.55
C ASN A 441 -18.46 3.03 4.66
N ARG A 442 -19.13 2.50 5.69
CA ARG A 442 -18.44 1.80 6.79
C ARG A 442 -17.87 0.42 6.39
N SER A 443 -18.23 -0.14 5.25
CA SER A 443 -17.82 -1.50 4.86
C SER A 443 -16.85 -1.53 3.68
N THR A 444 -17.02 -0.62 2.72
CA THR A 444 -16.36 -0.65 1.41
C THR A 444 -16.20 0.76 0.81
N ILE A 445 -15.23 0.90 -0.08
CA ILE A 445 -15.13 2.01 -1.03
C ILE A 445 -16.12 1.70 -2.15
N ILE A 446 -17.07 2.60 -2.35
CA ILE A 446 -18.16 2.45 -3.32
C ILE A 446 -17.70 2.89 -4.71
N ASN A 447 -17.01 4.02 -4.79
CA ASN A 447 -16.53 4.55 -6.07
C ASN A 447 -15.27 5.38 -5.89
N ILE A 448 -14.40 5.37 -6.92
CA ILE A 448 -13.26 6.25 -7.07
C ILE A 448 -13.39 6.91 -8.45
N GLU A 449 -13.75 8.18 -8.46
CA GLU A 449 -13.92 8.96 -9.67
C GLU A 449 -12.67 9.82 -9.89
N ALA A 450 -11.96 9.59 -10.99
CA ALA A 450 -10.95 10.52 -11.46
C ALA A 450 -11.67 11.71 -12.10
N LEU A 451 -11.44 12.91 -11.56
CA LEU A 451 -11.98 14.14 -12.13
C LEU A 451 -10.92 14.72 -13.06
N GLU A 452 -11.27 14.85 -14.34
CA GLU A 452 -10.42 15.54 -15.30
C GLU A 452 -10.27 16.99 -14.87
N VAL A 453 -9.02 17.42 -14.77
CA VAL A 453 -8.68 18.82 -14.62
C VAL A 453 -8.91 19.44 -15.98
N ARG A 454 -10.07 20.07 -16.19
CA ARG A 454 -10.19 21.03 -17.29
C ARG A 454 -9.20 22.15 -16.97
N GLU A 455 -8.13 22.24 -17.76
CA GLU A 455 -7.37 23.48 -17.85
C GLU A 455 -8.40 24.54 -18.26
N ALA A 456 -8.72 25.44 -17.33
CA ALA A 456 -9.44 26.63 -17.68
C ALA A 456 -8.42 27.52 -18.38
N ASP A 457 -8.68 27.83 -19.65
CA ASP A 457 -7.92 28.78 -20.47
C ASP A 457 -7.58 30.08 -19.73
#